data_AF-A0A2N5XGC5-F1
#
_entry.id   AF-A0A2N5XGC5-F1
#
_cell.length_a   1.000
_cell.length_b   1.000
_cell.length_c   1.000
_cell.angle_alpha   90.00
_cell.angle_beta   90.00
_cell.angle_gamma   90.00
#
_symmetry.space_group_name_H-M   'P 1'
#
loop_
_entity.id
_entity.type
_entity.pdbx_description
1 polymer ?
#
loop_
_entity_poly.entity_id
_entity_poly.type
_entity_poly.pdbx_seq_one_letter_code
_entity_poly.pdbx_strand_id
1 'polypeptide(L)' 'MHTKPRARRGRDVLVVGGGVVGLVTAWRCAQRGLSVTVADPEPGR' A
#
# COMPACT_ATOMS: atom_id res chain seq x y z
N MET A 1 -8.38 19.89 -16.77
CA MET A 1 -9.25 19.43 -15.67
C MET A 1 -8.46 18.45 -14.82
N HIS A 2 -8.09 18.81 -13.59
CA HIS A 2 -7.34 17.96 -12.66
C HIS A 2 -8.31 17.52 -11.55
N THR A 3 -8.81 16.28 -11.62
CA THR A 3 -9.70 15.74 -10.59
C THR A 3 -8.86 15.33 -9.39
N LYS A 4 -9.03 16.04 -8.27
CA LYS A 4 -8.34 15.71 -7.02
C LYS A 4 -8.91 14.40 -6.47
N PRO A 5 -8.10 13.35 -6.19
CA PRO A 5 -8.63 12.12 -5.63
C PRO A 5 -9.32 12.43 -4.30
N ARG A 6 -10.55 11.93 -4.14
CA ARG A 6 -11.32 12.11 -2.90
C ARG A 6 -10.56 11.39 -1.79
N ALA A 7 -10.03 12.13 -0.81
CA ALA A 7 -9.32 11.53 0.32
C ALA A 7 -10.26 10.55 1.02
N ARG A 8 -10.02 9.25 0.84
CA ARG A 8 -10.72 8.22 1.58
C ARG A 8 -10.31 8.41 3.03
N ARG A 9 -11.26 8.67 3.94
CA ARG A 9 -11.00 8.83 5.38
C ARG A 9 -10.64 7.51 6.07
N GLY A 10 -9.89 6.64 5.39
CA GLY A 10 -9.30 5.42 5.93
C GLY A 10 -7.91 5.71 6.47
N ARG A 11 -7.42 4.88 7.40
CA ARG A 11 -6.00 4.86 7.74
C ARG A 11 -5.25 4.25 6.54
N ASP A 12 -4.49 5.10 5.86
CA ASP A 12 -3.70 4.73 4.68
C ASP A 12 -2.28 4.28 5.10
N VAL A 13 -1.80 3.18 4.53
CA VAL A 13 -0.48 2.61 4.75
C VAL A 13 0.26 2.51 3.41
N LEU A 14 1.46 3.09 3.35
CA LEU A 14 2.41 2.89 2.26
C LEU A 14 3.51 1.93 2.72
N VAL A 15 3.70 0.83 2.01
CA VAL A 15 4.82 -0.10 2.21
C VAL A 15 5.81 0.08 1.06
N VAL A 16 7.09 0.28 1.38
CA VAL A 16 8.16 0.44 0.39
C VAL A 16 8.99 -0.83 0.31
N GLY A 17 9.13 -1.38 -0.90
CA GLY A 17 9.84 -2.63 -1.20
C GLY A 17 8.91 -3.83 -1.36
N GLY A 18 9.07 -4.57 -2.46
CA GLY A 18 8.26 -5.77 -2.80
C GLY A 18 8.78 -7.11 -2.29
N GLY A 19 9.83 -7.11 -1.45
CA GLY A 19 10.34 -8.34 -0.83
C GLY A 19 9.35 -9.00 0.13
N VAL A 20 9.64 -10.24 0.56
CA VAL A 20 8.74 -11.04 1.42
C VAL A 20 8.28 -10.29 2.68
N VAL A 21 9.18 -9.52 3.30
CA VAL A 21 8.85 -8.72 4.48
C VAL A 21 7.84 -7.62 4.16
N GLY A 22 8.02 -6.94 3.02
CA GLY A 22 7.10 -5.90 2.53
C GLY A 22 5.71 -6.47 2.24
N LEU A 23 5.64 -7.59 1.53
CA LEU A 23 4.39 -8.27 1.21
C LEU A 23 3.66 -8.79 2.45
N VAL A 24 4.38 -9.42 3.39
CA VAL A 24 3.78 -9.87 4.66
C VAL A 24 3.25 -8.69 5.47
N THR A 25 4.00 -7.58 5.52
CA THR A 25 3.56 -6.35 6.20
C THR A 25 2.29 -5.80 5.57
N ALA A 26 2.26 -5.67 4.24
CA ALA A 26 1.10 -5.21 3.50
C ALA A 26 -0.13 -6.10 3.75
N TRP A 27 0.05 -7.42 3.72
CA TRP A 27 -1.01 -8.40 3.99
C TRP A 27 -1.55 -8.32 5.42
N ARG A 28 -0.69 -8.11 6.41
CA ARG A 28 -1.12 -7.91 7.81
C ARG A 28 -1.89 -6.60 7.98
N CYS A 29 -1.47 -5.52 7.31
CA CYS A 29 -2.19 -4.24 7.32
C CYS A 29 -3.56 -4.35 6.65
N ALA A 30 -3.66 -5.04 5.51
CA ALA A 30 -4.92 -5.27 4.80
C ALA A 30 -5.92 -6.08 5.64
N GLN A 31 -5.46 -7.13 6.33
CA GLN A 31 -6.30 -7.90 7.27
C GLN A 31 -6.87 -7.07 8.43
N ARG A 32 -6.22 -5.95 8.78
CA ARG A 32 -6.71 -5.02 9.79
C ARG A 32 -7.69 -3.97 9.24
N GLY A 33 -8.09 -4.11 7.97
CA GLY A 33 -9.00 -3.18 7.30
C GLY A 33 -8.33 -1.86 6.88
N LEU A 34 -6.99 -1.81 6.86
CA LEU A 34 -6.25 -0.64 6.40
C LEU A 34 -6.22 -0.60 4.87
N SER A 35 -6.22 0.62 4.32
CA SER A 35 -5.98 0.85 2.89
C SER A 35 -4.47 0.81 2.67
N VAL A 36 -3.99 -0.14 1.86
CA VAL A 36 -2.55 -0.38 1.68
C VAL A 36 -2.13 -0.16 0.24
N THR A 37 -1.06 0.60 0.04
CA THR A 37 -0.34 0.71 -1.23
C THR A 37 1.07 0.16 -1.05
N VAL A 38 1.53 -0.68 -1.97
CA VAL A 38 2.92 -1.16 -2.01
C VAL A 38 3.63 -0.42 -3.14
N ALA A 39 4.77 0.20 -2.83
CA ALA A 39 5.66 0.80 -3.80
C ALA A 39 6.93 -0.06 -3.91
N ASP A 40 7.05 -0.78 -5.02
CA ASP A 40 8.22 -1.58 -5.33
C ASP A 40 8.95 -0.95 -6.53
N PRO A 41 10.20 -0.49 -6.39
CA PRO A 41 10.94 0.09 -7.51
C PRO A 41 11.34 -0.94 -8.58
N GLU A 42 11.37 -2.24 -8.26
CA GLU A 42 11.75 -3.32 -9.19
C GLU A 42 10.80 -4.53 -9.08
N PRO A 43 9.53 -4.40 -9.51
CA PRO A 43 8.56 -5.48 -9.41
C PRO A 43 8.93 -6.68 -10.29
N GLY A 44 8.96 -7.87 -9.68
CA GLY A 44 9.11 -9.15 -10.38
C GLY A 44 10.54 -9.54 -10.77
N ARG A 45 11.55 -8.86 -10.20
CA ARG A 45 12.96 -9.26 -10.33
C ARG A 45 13.30 -10.48 -9.48
#